data_AF-A0A1D3LS28-F1
#
_entry.id   AF-A0A1D3LS28-F1
#
_cell.length_a   1.000
_cell.length_b   1.000
_cell.length_c   1.000
_cell.angle_alpha   90.00
_cell.angle_beta   90.00
_cell.angle_gamma   90.00
#
_symmetry.space_group_name_H-M   'P 1'
#
loop_
_entity.id
_entity.type
_entity.pdbx_description
1 polymer ?
#
loop_
_entity_poly.entity_id
_entity_poly.type
_entity_poly.pdbx_seq_one_letter_code
_entity_poly.pdbx_strand_id
1 'polypeptide(L)'
;MNKGYIKIALALLSVAGYMQNMAFASDSTPSPNSPNEEAIQQLYIDPKEAKQASDIMTEALDFAQKHAEHTNDYKEYSKQDGVVLYFKKFKDTEIGKLELTIPNPDSV
;
A
#
# COMPACT_ATOMS: atom_id res chain seq x y z
N MET A 1 19.59 -10.20 -13.54
CA MET A 1 18.41 -9.45 -13.05
C MET A 1 17.42 -10.42 -12.42
N ASN A 2 17.25 -10.37 -11.09
CA ASN A 2 16.24 -11.18 -10.41
C ASN A 2 14.88 -10.45 -10.48
N LYS A 3 13.86 -11.13 -11.02
CA LYS A 3 12.51 -10.60 -11.27
C LYS A 3 11.78 -10.21 -9.98
N GLY A 4 12.23 -10.65 -8.81
CA GLY A 4 11.64 -10.26 -7.52
C GLY A 4 11.86 -8.79 -7.17
N TYR A 5 13.08 -8.27 -7.37
CA TYR A 5 13.44 -6.90 -6.96
C TYR A 5 12.64 -5.82 -7.68
N ILE A 6 12.27 -6.03 -8.94
CA ILE A 6 11.49 -5.04 -9.69
C ILE A 6 10.06 -4.90 -9.17
N LYS A 7 9.47 -5.99 -8.66
CA LYS A 7 8.13 -5.96 -8.04
C LYS A 7 8.15 -5.20 -6.72
N ILE A 8 9.18 -5.42 -5.90
CA ILE A 8 9.36 -4.74 -4.61
C ILE A 8 9.61 -3.25 -4.84
N ALA A 9 10.48 -2.89 -5.79
CA ALA A 9 10.75 -1.50 -6.15
C ALA A 9 9.49 -0.78 -6.65
N LEU A 10 8.68 -1.43 -7.51
CA LEU A 10 7.42 -0.87 -7.98
C LEU A 10 6.39 -0.66 -6.85
N ALA A 11 6.28 -1.62 -5.92
CA ALA A 11 5.37 -1.48 -4.77
C ALA A 11 5.77 -0.30 -3.85
N LEU A 12 7.06 -0.17 -3.54
CA LEU A 12 7.58 0.94 -2.75
C LEU A 12 7.42 2.28 -3.46
N LEU A 13 7.64 2.34 -4.78
CA LEU A 13 7.45 3.54 -5.59
C LEU A 13 5.98 4.00 -5.62
N SER A 14 5.04 3.05 -5.71
CA SER A 14 3.59 3.36 -5.65
C SER A 14 3.17 3.97 -4.31
N VAL A 15 3.69 3.46 -3.19
CA VAL A 15 3.41 4.02 -1.85
C VAL A 15 4.02 5.42 -1.71
N ALA A 16 5.28 5.61 -2.13
CA ALA A 16 5.94 6.91 -2.07
C ALA A 16 5.24 7.97 -2.95
N GLY A 17 4.82 7.59 -4.16
CA GLY A 17 4.04 8.45 -5.06
C GLY A 17 2.67 8.82 -4.49
N TYR A 18 1.99 7.88 -3.84
CA TYR A 18 0.71 8.12 -3.17
C TYR A 18 0.83 9.16 -2.05
N MET A 19 1.87 9.06 -1.22
CA MET A 19 2.14 10.03 -0.13
C MET A 19 2.45 11.44 -0.64
N GLN A 20 3.21 11.55 -1.74
CA GLN A 20 3.52 12.85 -2.36
C GLN A 20 2.27 13.51 -2.95
N ASN A 21 1.36 12.74 -3.55
CA ASN A 21 0.08 13.26 -4.05
C ASN A 21 -0.84 13.78 -2.93
N MET A 22 -0.86 13.12 -1.77
CA MET A 22 -1.63 13.60 -0.62
C MET A 22 -1.12 14.95 -0.08
N ALA A 23 0.21 15.13 0.01
CA ALA A 23 0.80 16.37 0.50
C ALA A 23 0.63 17.55 -0.47
N PHE A 24 0.63 17.30 -1.78
CA PHE A 24 0.37 18.34 -2.80
C PHE A 24 -1.11 18.75 -2.88
N ALA A 25 -2.04 17.83 -2.60
CA ALA A 25 -3.47 18.13 -2.64
C ALA A 25 -3.97 18.93 -1.42
N SER A 26 -3.32 18.79 -0.26
CA SER A 26 -3.73 19.46 0.99
C SER A 26 -3.50 20.97 1.02
N ASP A 27 -2.63 21.51 0.15
CA ASP A 27 -2.34 22.95 0.10
C ASP A 27 -3.33 23.75 -0.78
N SER A 28 -4.36 23.09 -1.35
CA SER A 28 -5.42 23.78 -2.09
C SER A 28 -6.43 24.45 -1.14
N THR A 29 -6.04 25.60 -0.60
CA THR A 29 -7.02 26.51 0.01
C THR A 29 -7.97 27.04 -1.08
N PRO A 30 -9.30 26.87 -0.97
CA PRO A 30 -10.21 27.40 -1.96
C PRO A 30 -10.28 28.92 -1.81
N SER A 31 -9.76 29.67 -2.77
CA SER A 31 -9.99 31.11 -2.87
C SER A 31 -11.47 31.37 -3.22
N PRO A 32 -12.23 32.22 -2.50
CA PRO A 32 -13.69 32.26 -2.61
C PRO A 32 -14.25 32.92 -3.89
N ASN A 33 -13.42 33.51 -4.75
CA ASN A 33 -13.89 34.52 -5.71
C ASN A 33 -13.47 34.29 -7.17
N SER A 34 -13.70 33.09 -7.71
CA SER A 34 -13.69 32.89 -9.15
C SER A 34 -14.64 31.75 -9.52
N PRO A 35 -15.56 31.91 -10.49
CA PRO A 35 -16.28 30.79 -11.06
C PRO A 35 -15.33 30.08 -12.03
N ASN A 36 -14.46 29.24 -11.48
CA ASN A 36 -13.65 28.31 -12.26
C ASN A 36 -14.60 27.16 -12.63
N GLU A 37 -15.13 27.19 -13.85
CA GLU A 37 -15.89 26.07 -14.45
C GLU A 37 -15.04 24.78 -14.57
N GLU A 38 -13.79 24.78 -14.11
CA GLU A 38 -12.85 23.66 -14.16
C GLU A 38 -12.50 23.06 -12.78
N ALA A 39 -13.06 23.54 -11.67
CA ALA A 39 -12.58 23.18 -10.32
C ALA A 39 -13.20 21.93 -9.68
N ILE A 40 -14.27 21.34 -10.23
CA ILE A 40 -14.83 20.10 -9.66
C ILE A 40 -15.32 19.22 -10.81
N GLN A 41 -14.40 18.56 -11.51
CA GLN A 41 -14.73 17.24 -12.02
C GLN A 41 -14.89 16.34 -10.80
N GLN A 42 -16.05 16.43 -10.15
CA GLN A 42 -16.46 15.49 -9.12
C GLN A 42 -16.48 14.16 -9.87
N LEU A 43 -15.45 13.32 -9.65
CA LEU A 43 -15.46 11.96 -10.18
C LEU A 43 -16.77 11.36 -9.69
N TYR A 44 -17.69 11.12 -10.62
CA TYR A 44 -18.93 10.45 -10.31
C TYR A 44 -18.53 9.04 -9.87
N ILE A 45 -18.53 8.82 -8.56
CA ILE A 45 -18.32 7.52 -7.96
C ILE A 45 -19.64 6.78 -8.10
N ASP A 46 -19.67 5.75 -8.95
CA ASP A 46 -20.84 4.89 -9.02
C ASP A 46 -21.06 4.20 -7.66
N PRO A 47 -22.23 4.34 -7.02
CA PRO A 47 -22.44 3.79 -5.68
C PRO A 47 -22.32 2.26 -5.62
N LYS A 48 -22.62 1.56 -6.72
CA LYS A 48 -22.50 0.11 -6.80
C LYS A 48 -21.03 -0.29 -6.91
N GLU A 49 -20.25 0.40 -7.73
CA GLU A 49 -18.80 0.20 -7.82
C GLU A 49 -18.11 0.49 -6.47
N ALA A 50 -18.49 1.58 -5.79
CA ALA A 50 -17.97 1.91 -4.47
C ALA A 50 -18.25 0.82 -3.44
N LYS A 51 -19.47 0.27 -3.45
CA LYS A 51 -19.83 -0.85 -2.58
C LYS A 51 -18.98 -2.09 -2.89
N GLN A 52 -18.81 -2.43 -4.16
CA GLN A 52 -17.97 -3.56 -4.57
C GLN A 52 -16.52 -3.37 -4.15
N ALA A 53 -15.95 -2.17 -4.33
CA ALA A 53 -14.61 -1.84 -3.90
C ALA A 53 -14.47 -1.98 -2.36
N SER A 54 -15.47 -1.52 -1.60
CA SER A 54 -15.51 -1.68 -0.15
C SER A 54 -15.55 -3.14 0.28
N ASP A 55 -16.39 -3.96 -0.38
CA ASP A 55 -16.52 -5.38 -0.09
C ASP A 55 -15.17 -6.11 -0.34
N ILE A 56 -14.51 -5.82 -1.47
CA ILE A 56 -13.19 -6.39 -1.82
C ILE A 56 -12.08 -5.91 -0.89
N MET A 57 -12.06 -4.62 -0.51
CA MET A 57 -11.07 -4.10 0.45
C MET A 57 -11.22 -4.73 1.83
N THR A 58 -12.45 -4.99 2.25
CA THR A 58 -12.73 -5.67 3.53
C THR A 58 -12.21 -7.11 3.51
N GLU A 59 -12.45 -7.85 2.43
CA GLU A 59 -11.89 -9.19 2.24
C GLU A 59 -10.35 -9.16 2.24
N ALA A 60 -9.75 -8.24 1.49
CA ALA A 60 -8.29 -8.09 1.42
C ALA A 60 -7.68 -7.79 2.80
N LEU A 61 -8.34 -6.97 3.62
CA LEU A 61 -7.91 -6.65 4.98
C LEU A 61 -7.90 -7.89 5.88
N ASP A 62 -8.95 -8.70 5.84
CA ASP A 62 -9.05 -9.95 6.62
C ASP A 62 -7.90 -10.91 6.27
N PHE A 63 -7.63 -11.09 4.98
CA PHE A 63 -6.48 -11.88 4.53
C PHE A 63 -5.14 -11.30 4.98
N ALA A 64 -4.96 -9.98 4.89
CA ALA A 64 -3.73 -9.31 5.30
C ALA A 64 -3.47 -9.49 6.81
N GLN A 65 -4.50 -9.32 7.66
CA GLN A 65 -4.39 -9.51 9.11
C GLN A 65 -4.01 -10.95 9.45
N LYS A 66 -4.70 -11.92 8.85
CA LYS A 66 -4.39 -13.35 9.05
C LYS A 66 -2.94 -13.69 8.72
N HIS A 67 -2.38 -13.10 7.66
CA HIS A 67 -0.98 -13.31 7.25
C HIS A 67 0.03 -12.47 8.05
N ALA A 68 -0.39 -11.37 8.67
CA ALA A 68 0.45 -10.58 9.55
C ALA A 68 0.72 -11.33 10.88
N GLU A 69 -0.33 -11.89 11.48
CA GLU A 69 -0.28 -12.58 12.78
C GLU A 69 0.47 -13.92 12.74
N HIS A 70 0.41 -14.64 11.62
CA HIS A 70 0.95 -16.00 11.52
C HIS A 70 2.08 -16.09 10.50
N THR A 71 3.29 -16.43 10.95
CA THR A 71 4.44 -16.78 10.09
C THR A 71 4.50 -18.27 9.74
N ASN A 72 3.52 -19.06 10.18
CA ASN A 72 3.50 -20.49 9.93
C ASN A 72 3.49 -20.78 8.40
N ASP A 73 4.43 -21.62 7.98
CA ASP A 73 4.73 -22.02 6.60
C ASP A 73 5.42 -20.96 5.72
N TYR A 74 5.73 -19.78 6.25
CA TYR A 74 6.59 -18.82 5.56
C TYR A 74 8.05 -19.24 5.68
N LYS A 75 8.77 -19.22 4.56
CA LYS A 75 10.21 -19.48 4.50
C LYS A 75 10.95 -18.17 4.39
N GLU A 76 11.92 -17.95 5.28
CA GLU A 76 12.85 -16.82 5.15
C GLU A 76 13.62 -16.96 3.83
N TYR A 77 13.69 -15.85 3.09
CA TYR A 77 14.42 -15.75 1.84
C TYR A 77 15.65 -14.86 1.96
N SER A 78 15.52 -13.74 2.67
CA SER A 78 16.64 -12.84 2.93
C SER A 78 16.45 -12.08 4.24
N LYS A 79 17.56 -11.82 4.92
CA LYS A 79 17.61 -11.04 6.16
C LYS A 79 18.78 -10.06 6.11
N GLN A 80 18.50 -8.78 6.31
CA GLN A 80 19.49 -7.72 6.35
C GLN A 80 19.02 -6.59 7.26
N ASP A 81 19.85 -6.15 8.22
CA ASP A 81 19.71 -4.92 9.01
C ASP A 81 18.26 -4.52 9.39
N GLY A 82 17.58 -5.37 10.17
CA GLY A 82 16.21 -5.10 10.63
C GLY A 82 15.10 -5.36 9.61
N VAL A 83 15.45 -5.88 8.43
CA VAL A 83 14.54 -6.29 7.36
C VAL A 83 14.60 -7.80 7.16
N VAL A 84 13.44 -8.44 7.13
CA VAL A 84 13.31 -9.86 6.79
C VAL A 84 12.24 -10.05 5.72
N LEU A 85 12.60 -10.76 4.65
CA LEU A 85 11.71 -11.11 3.56
C LEU A 85 11.39 -12.61 3.63
N TYR A 86 10.11 -12.92 3.61
CA TYR A 86 9.60 -14.28 3.61
C TYR A 86 8.72 -14.57 2.39
N PHE A 87 8.69 -15.83 1.98
CA PHE A 87 7.77 -16.32 0.95
C PHE A 87 7.04 -17.58 1.41
N LYS A 88 5.78 -17.69 1.00
CA LYS A 88 4.94 -18.88 1.16
C LYS A 88 4.30 -19.21 -0.18
N LYS A 89 4.34 -20.48 -0.57
CA LYS A 89 3.53 -20.95 -1.70
C LYS A 89 2.11 -21.21 -1.23
N PHE A 90 1.13 -20.70 -1.96
CA PHE A 90 -0.28 -20.92 -1.69
C PHE A 90 -0.99 -21.20 -3.03
N LYS A 91 -1.41 -22.46 -3.22
CA LYS A 91 -1.91 -22.96 -4.51
C LYS A 91 -0.89 -22.66 -5.62
N ASP A 92 -1.32 -22.06 -6.73
CA ASP A 92 -0.49 -21.66 -7.87
C ASP A 92 0.10 -20.25 -7.72
N THR A 93 0.04 -19.67 -6.51
CA THR A 93 0.53 -18.32 -6.20
C THR A 93 1.61 -18.37 -5.13
N GLU A 94 2.42 -17.30 -5.10
CA GLU A 94 3.40 -17.07 -4.05
C GLU A 94 3.02 -15.79 -3.30
N ILE A 95 3.00 -15.88 -1.97
CA ILE A 95 2.71 -14.80 -1.05
C ILE A 95 4.03 -14.34 -0.43
N GLY A 96 4.34 -13.05 -0.56
CA GLY A 96 5.49 -12.41 0.06
C GLY A 96 5.10 -11.67 1.34
N LYS A 97 5.95 -11.74 2.36
CA LYS A 97 5.83 -10.96 3.61
C LYS A 97 7.14 -10.21 3.85
N LEU A 98 7.07 -8.90 4.06
CA LEU A 98 8.21 -8.06 4.41
C LEU A 98 8.04 -7.57 5.85
N GLU A 99 8.95 -7.94 6.73
CA GLU A 99 9.02 -7.41 8.09
C GLU A 99 10.16 -6.39 8.15
N LEU A 100 9.86 -5.16 8.56
CA LEU A 100 10.79 -4.03 8.62
C LEU A 100 10.73 -3.41 10.01
N THR A 101 11.89 -3.29 10.67
CA THR A 101 12.05 -2.51 11.89
C THR A 101 12.49 -1.10 11.52
N ILE A 102 11.65 -0.10 11.81
CA ILE A 102 12.02 1.31 11.66
C ILE A 102 12.47 1.82 13.03
N PRO A 103 13.75 2.20 13.21
CA PRO A 103 14.23 2.71 14.50
C PRO A 103 13.55 4.04 14.82
N ASN A 104 13.31 4.27 16.12
CA ASN A 104 12.85 5.58 16.58
C ASN A 104 14.01 6.58 16.46
N PRO A 105 13.89 7.67 15.68
CA PRO A 105 14.96 8.67 15.58
C PRO A 105 15.24 9.38 16.91
N ASP A 106 14.28 9.40 17.83
CA ASP A 106 14.39 10.09 19.12
C ASP A 106 14.93 9.19 20.25
N SER A 107 15.19 7.90 20.00
CA SER A 107 15.83 7.03 20.99
C SER A 107 17.35 7.22 20.96
N VAL A 108 17.82 8.31 21.57
CA VAL A 108 19.24 8.60 21.84
C VAL A 108 19.45 8.82 23.33
#